data_AF-A0A562FNB1-F1
#
_entry.id   AF-A0A562FNB1-F1
#
_cell.length_a   1.000
_cell.length_b   1.000
_cell.length_c   1.000
_cell.angle_alpha   90.00
_cell.angle_beta   90.00
_cell.angle_gamma   90.00
#
_symmetry.space_group_name_H-M   'P 1'
#
loop_
_entity.id
_entity.type
_entity.pdbx_description
1 polymer ?
#
loop_
_entity_poly.entity_id
_entity_poly.type
_entity_poly.pdbx_seq_one_letter_code
_entity_poly.pdbx_strand_id
1 'polypeptide(L)'
;MSYRYYEIRPCVEHDDRVTSFLGEPQWCQSRGTDVCTPESAYEQAKAYAESVGKGADDVFWTLYGIDEEGLAEAIGDFKTFEDAYGVMCNILGPMREALDYAEDDMEQDCINTLTDVLLQSTMEDRI
;
A
#
# COMPACT_ATOMS: atom_id res chain seq x y z
N MET A 1 16.62 6.68 3.60
CA MET A 1 15.23 6.48 4.06
C MET A 1 14.79 5.14 3.53
N SER A 2 14.28 4.25 4.37
CA SER A 2 13.86 2.89 4.02
C SER A 2 12.36 2.76 4.34
N TYR A 3 11.60 2.21 3.40
CA TYR A 3 10.22 1.85 3.64
C TYR A 3 10.16 0.41 4.15
N ARG A 4 9.35 0.19 5.16
CA ARG A 4 9.03 -1.12 5.72
C ARG A 4 8.07 -1.88 4.83
N TYR A 5 7.11 -1.19 4.22
CA TYR A 5 6.16 -1.76 3.27
C TYR A 5 5.45 -0.65 2.47
N TYR A 6 4.68 -1.06 1.46
CA TYR A 6 3.89 -0.16 0.63
C TYR A 6 2.40 -0.37 0.85
N GLU A 7 1.63 0.71 0.78
CA GLU A 7 0.16 0.67 0.87
C GLU A 7 -0.47 1.47 -0.27
N ILE A 8 -1.60 1.00 -0.79
CA ILE A 8 -2.43 1.77 -1.72
C ILE A 8 -3.67 2.25 -0.97
N ARG A 9 -4.02 3.53 -1.09
CA ARG A 9 -5.17 4.13 -0.39
C ARG A 9 -5.99 5.00 -1.34
N PRO A 10 -7.34 4.92 -1.31
CA PRO A 10 -8.18 5.88 -1.98
C PRO A 10 -8.11 7.21 -1.21
N CYS A 11 -8.08 8.30 -1.94
CA CYS A 11 -7.88 9.64 -1.44
C CYS A 11 -8.88 10.60 -2.09
N VAL A 12 -9.21 11.66 -1.34
CA VAL A 12 -10.03 12.77 -1.81
C VAL A 12 -9.34 14.07 -1.43
N GLU A 13 -9.12 14.93 -2.41
CA GLU A 13 -8.62 16.28 -2.18
C GLU A 13 -9.81 17.23 -1.92
N HIS A 14 -9.75 18.06 -0.89
CA HIS A 14 -10.73 19.12 -0.64
C HIS A 14 -10.03 20.26 0.13
N ASP A 15 -10.29 21.51 -0.24
CA ASP A 15 -9.66 22.70 0.36
C ASP A 15 -8.12 22.60 0.45
N ASP A 16 -7.46 22.22 -0.65
CA ASP A 16 -6.01 22.03 -0.77
C ASP A 16 -5.43 21.02 0.24
N ARG A 17 -6.27 20.06 0.70
CA ARG A 17 -5.88 18.98 1.61
C ARG A 17 -6.30 17.64 1.04
N VAL A 18 -5.36 16.68 1.06
CA VAL A 18 -5.62 15.29 0.70
C VAL A 18 -6.02 14.51 1.95
N THR A 19 -7.19 13.87 1.91
CA THR A 19 -7.66 12.92 2.93
C THR A 19 -7.51 11.52 2.38
N SER A 20 -6.71 10.67 3.04
CA SER A 20 -6.52 9.26 2.68
C SER A 20 -7.39 8.34 3.54
N PHE A 21 -7.94 7.27 2.95
CA PHE A 21 -8.83 6.33 3.64
C PHE A 21 -8.19 4.94 3.73
N LEU A 22 -8.19 4.37 4.93
CA LEU A 22 -7.62 3.03 5.21
C LEU A 22 -8.67 1.92 5.22
N GLY A 23 -9.97 2.26 5.33
CA GLY A 23 -11.02 1.25 5.50
C GLY A 23 -10.99 0.58 6.87
N GLU A 24 -11.82 -0.45 7.04
CA GLU A 24 -11.91 -1.27 8.24
C GLU A 24 -11.81 -2.77 7.89
N PRO A 25 -11.01 -3.56 8.62
CA PRO A 25 -10.13 -3.14 9.72
C PRO A 25 -8.91 -2.36 9.21
N GLN A 26 -8.53 -1.30 9.91
CA GLN A 26 -7.33 -0.50 9.57
C GLN A 26 -6.02 -1.29 9.69
N TRP A 27 -6.01 -2.35 10.51
CA TRP A 27 -4.91 -3.32 10.65
C TRP A 27 -5.39 -4.51 11.52
N CYS A 28 -5.20 -5.77 11.08
CA CYS A 28 -5.61 -6.96 11.85
C CYS A 28 -4.43 -7.90 12.11
N GLN A 29 -3.72 -7.71 13.22
CA GLN A 29 -2.56 -8.53 13.62
C GLN A 29 -2.83 -10.05 13.67
N SER A 30 -4.08 -10.47 13.88
CA SER A 30 -4.48 -11.88 14.00
C SER A 30 -4.81 -12.57 12.67
N ARG A 31 -4.96 -11.82 11.57
CA ARG A 31 -5.23 -12.36 10.23
C ARG A 31 -4.02 -12.33 9.29
N GLY A 32 -2.95 -11.66 9.68
CA GLY A 32 -1.80 -11.41 8.81
C GLY A 32 -1.80 -9.99 8.26
N THR A 33 -0.82 -9.69 7.42
CA THR A 33 -0.57 -8.37 6.82
C THR A 33 -1.38 -8.19 5.54
N ASP A 34 -2.71 -8.20 5.66
CA ASP A 34 -3.63 -7.85 4.56
C ASP A 34 -3.47 -6.35 4.24
N VAL A 35 -2.53 -6.02 3.37
CA VAL A 35 -2.40 -4.70 2.75
C VAL A 35 -2.99 -4.78 1.35
N CYS A 36 -4.27 -5.11 1.29
CA CYS A 36 -5.12 -4.56 0.25
C CYS A 36 -5.85 -3.38 0.85
N THR A 37 -6.10 -2.36 0.04
CA THR A 37 -7.14 -1.40 0.37
C THR A 37 -8.42 -2.19 0.65
N PRO A 38 -8.96 -2.17 1.88
CA PRO A 38 -10.25 -2.81 2.15
C PRO A 38 -11.30 -2.19 1.23
N GLU A 39 -12.26 -2.98 0.74
CA GLU A 39 -13.40 -2.46 -0.06
C GLU A 39 -14.10 -1.30 0.67
N SER A 40 -14.13 -1.38 2.01
CA SER A 40 -14.65 -0.34 2.90
C SER A 40 -13.89 1.00 2.82
N ALA A 41 -12.61 1.03 2.42
CA ALA A 41 -11.88 2.28 2.27
C ALA A 41 -12.35 3.08 1.05
N TYR A 42 -12.65 2.41 -0.07
CA TYR A 42 -13.16 3.08 -1.26
C TYR A 42 -14.58 3.62 -1.00
N GLU A 43 -15.43 2.84 -0.34
CA GLU A 43 -16.76 3.31 0.05
C GLU A 43 -16.70 4.49 1.03
N GLN A 44 -15.76 4.49 1.98
CA GLN A 44 -15.51 5.65 2.86
C GLN A 44 -15.06 6.88 2.08
N ALA A 45 -14.10 6.73 1.15
CA ALA A 45 -13.61 7.82 0.31
C ALA A 45 -14.74 8.41 -0.54
N LYS A 46 -15.58 7.57 -1.13
CA LYS A 46 -16.74 7.98 -1.91
C LYS A 46 -17.77 8.72 -1.06
N ALA A 47 -18.13 8.18 0.11
CA ALA A 47 -19.05 8.85 1.02
C ALA A 47 -18.53 10.22 1.48
N TYR A 48 -17.22 10.32 1.73
CA TYR A 48 -16.59 11.60 2.04
C TYR A 48 -16.64 12.57 0.86
N ALA A 49 -16.29 12.12 -0.35
CA ALA A 49 -16.37 12.94 -1.56
C ALA A 49 -17.78 13.54 -1.73
N GLU A 50 -18.82 12.72 -1.62
CA GLU A 50 -20.22 13.17 -1.68
C GLU A 50 -20.52 14.22 -0.59
N SER A 51 -20.02 14.02 0.63
CA SER A 51 -20.22 14.95 1.76
C SER A 51 -19.59 16.33 1.56
N VAL A 52 -18.54 16.42 0.74
CA VAL A 52 -17.84 17.68 0.41
C VAL A 52 -18.23 18.23 -0.97
N GLY A 53 -19.31 17.72 -1.57
CA GLY A 53 -19.83 18.19 -2.86
C GLY A 53 -19.05 17.70 -4.09
N LYS A 54 -18.26 16.64 -3.93
CA LYS A 54 -17.51 15.96 -4.99
C LYS A 54 -18.21 14.67 -5.43
N GLY A 55 -17.82 14.14 -6.59
CA GLY A 55 -18.31 12.87 -7.13
C GLY A 55 -17.36 11.71 -6.88
N ALA A 56 -17.81 10.48 -7.18
CA ALA A 56 -16.94 9.30 -7.15
C ALA A 56 -15.72 9.43 -8.08
N ASP A 57 -15.86 10.17 -9.19
CA ASP A 57 -14.77 10.48 -10.12
C ASP A 57 -13.72 11.43 -9.53
N ASP A 58 -13.95 12.05 -8.37
CA ASP A 58 -12.96 12.84 -7.65
C ASP A 58 -12.11 12.00 -6.68
N VAL A 59 -12.46 10.72 -6.49
CA VAL A 59 -11.61 9.78 -5.76
C VAL A 59 -10.43 9.38 -6.65
N PHE A 60 -9.24 9.38 -6.07
CA PHE A 60 -8.01 8.89 -6.71
C PHE A 60 -7.27 7.95 -5.76
N TRP A 61 -6.21 7.31 -6.24
CA TRP A 61 -5.47 6.30 -5.50
C TRP A 61 -4.05 6.76 -5.28
N THR A 62 -3.55 6.69 -4.05
CA THR A 62 -2.17 7.05 -3.74
C THR A 62 -1.41 5.82 -3.28
N LEU A 63 -0.22 5.61 -3.85
CA LEU A 63 0.76 4.67 -3.34
C LEU A 63 1.59 5.35 -2.25
N TYR A 64 1.61 4.78 -1.06
CA TYR A 64 2.38 5.22 0.09
C TYR A 64 3.53 4.26 0.38
N GLY A 65 4.68 4.82 0.77
CA GLY A 65 5.71 4.09 1.49
C GLY A 65 5.52 4.32 2.99
N ILE A 66 5.50 3.25 3.77
CA ILE A 66 5.39 3.32 5.24
C ILE A 66 6.78 3.09 5.84
N ASP A 67 7.27 4.03 6.63
CA ASP A 67 8.58 3.92 7.26
C ASP A 67 8.55 3.07 8.55
N GLU A 68 9.70 2.97 9.24
CA GLU A 68 9.84 2.21 10.49
C GLU A 68 9.02 2.80 11.65
N GLU A 69 8.70 4.09 11.60
CA GLU A 69 7.87 4.78 12.59
C GLU A 69 6.37 4.66 12.29
N GLY A 70 6.02 4.05 11.14
CA GLY A 70 4.64 3.93 10.67
C GLY A 70 4.13 5.20 9.98
N LEU A 71 5.01 6.13 9.63
CA LEU A 71 4.65 7.34 8.90
C LEU A 71 4.49 7.02 7.42
N ALA A 72 3.40 7.54 6.83
CA ALA A 72 3.08 7.35 5.43
C ALA A 72 3.62 8.51 4.59
N GLU A 73 4.43 8.19 3.59
CA GLU A 73 4.90 9.15 2.59
C GLU A 73 4.31 8.82 1.21
N ALA A 74 3.72 9.83 0.57
CA ALA A 74 3.12 9.66 -0.76
C ALA A 74 4.22 9.50 -1.82
N ILE A 75 4.17 8.40 -2.55
CA ILE A 75 5.08 8.10 -3.67
C ILE A 75 4.48 8.58 -4.99
N GLY A 76 3.17 8.43 -5.16
CA GLY A 76 2.48 8.90 -6.35
C GLY A 76 0.97 8.72 -6.30
N ASP A 77 0.28 9.55 -7.08
CA ASP A 77 -1.18 9.57 -7.23
C ASP A 77 -1.59 9.01 -8.60
N PHE A 78 -2.67 8.24 -8.61
CA PHE A 78 -3.13 7.42 -9.72
C PHE A 78 -4.64 7.52 -9.87
N LYS A 79 -5.12 7.38 -11.11
CA LYS A 79 -6.56 7.43 -11.36
C LYS A 79 -7.28 6.15 -10.96
N THR A 80 -6.61 5.02 -11.10
CA THR A 80 -7.15 3.68 -10.83
C THR A 80 -6.29 2.94 -9.81
N PHE A 81 -6.90 1.98 -9.12
CA PHE A 81 -6.16 1.10 -8.21
C PHE A 81 -5.12 0.28 -8.99
N GLU A 82 -5.49 -0.19 -10.18
CA GLU A 82 -4.68 -1.02 -11.05
C GLU A 82 -3.39 -0.30 -11.49
N ASP A 83 -3.45 1.01 -11.76
CA ASP A 83 -2.27 1.80 -12.09
C ASP A 83 -1.31 1.92 -10.88
N ALA A 84 -1.85 2.20 -9.69
CA ALA A 84 -1.07 2.25 -8.45
C ALA A 84 -0.44 0.89 -8.12
N TYR A 85 -1.23 -0.18 -8.28
CA TYR A 85 -0.79 -1.56 -8.07
C TYR A 85 0.29 -1.98 -9.06
N GLY A 86 0.15 -1.60 -10.34
CA GLY A 86 1.18 -1.85 -11.35
C GLY A 86 2.51 -1.18 -11.01
N VAL A 87 2.49 0.05 -10.49
CA VAL A 87 3.70 0.73 -10.01
C VAL A 87 4.28 0.02 -8.78
N MET A 88 3.44 -0.36 -7.82
CA MET A 88 3.88 -1.12 -6.64
C MET A 88 4.55 -2.44 -7.04
N CYS A 89 3.95 -3.21 -7.97
CA CYS A 89 4.56 -4.42 -8.50
C CYS A 89 5.91 -4.17 -9.19
N ASN A 90 6.07 -3.05 -9.91
CA ASN A 90 7.35 -2.69 -10.52
C ASN A 90 8.43 -2.33 -9.48
N ILE A 91 8.04 -1.78 -8.33
CA ILE A 91 8.96 -1.50 -7.21
C ILE A 91 9.37 -2.81 -6.53
N LEU A 92 8.43 -3.71 -6.32
CA LEU A 92 8.62 -4.97 -5.58
C LEU A 92 9.22 -6.09 -6.43
N GLY A 93 9.03 -6.06 -7.75
CA GLY A 93 9.50 -7.08 -8.69
C GLY A 93 11.00 -7.36 -8.56
N PRO A 94 11.89 -6.35 -8.61
CA PRO A 94 13.33 -6.55 -8.42
C PRO A 94 13.69 -7.17 -7.06
N MET A 95 12.93 -6.87 -6.01
CA MET A 95 13.15 -7.46 -4.68
C MET A 95 12.76 -8.93 -4.64
N ARG A 96 11.64 -9.28 -5.30
CA ARG A 96 11.22 -10.66 -5.49
C ARG A 96 12.25 -11.44 -6.30
N GLU A 97 12.71 -10.89 -7.42
CA GLU A 97 13.75 -11.51 -8.24
C GLU A 97 15.03 -11.74 -7.44
N ALA A 98 15.48 -10.74 -6.68
CA ALA A 98 16.67 -10.88 -5.82
C ALA A 98 16.51 -12.00 -4.78
N LEU A 99 15.31 -12.17 -4.22
CA LEU A 99 15.00 -13.26 -3.31
C LEU A 99 15.00 -14.64 -4.01
N ASP A 100 14.42 -14.72 -5.20
CA ASP A 100 14.37 -15.97 -5.99
C ASP A 100 15.77 -16.43 -6.43
N TYR A 101 16.71 -15.50 -6.62
CA TYR A 101 18.11 -15.76 -6.96
C TYR A 101 19.05 -15.82 -5.74
N ALA A 102 18.54 -15.65 -4.52
CA ALA A 102 19.36 -15.74 -3.32
C ALA A 102 19.77 -17.21 -3.08
N GLU A 103 21.01 -17.54 -3.45
CA GLU A 103 21.66 -18.79 -3.05
C GLU A 103 22.15 -18.71 -1.58
N ASP A 104 22.63 -19.82 -1.01
CA ASP A 104 23.09 -20.00 0.39
C ASP A 104 24.09 -18.94 0.92
N ASP A 105 24.63 -18.07 0.06
CA ASP A 105 25.56 -16.98 0.38
C ASP A 105 24.89 -15.65 0.77
N MET A 106 23.57 -15.50 0.59
CA MET A 106 22.88 -14.28 1.06
C MET A 106 22.67 -14.34 2.58
N GLU A 107 23.06 -13.29 3.30
CA GLU A 107 22.83 -13.22 4.74
C GLU A 107 21.33 -13.37 5.05
N GLN A 108 21.01 -14.23 6.02
CA GLN A 108 19.62 -14.50 6.42
C GLN A 108 18.84 -13.23 6.77
N ASP A 109 19.53 -12.20 7.29
CA ASP A 109 18.92 -10.91 7.60
C ASP A 109 18.48 -10.15 6.35
N CYS A 110 19.20 -10.26 5.22
CA CYS A 110 18.78 -9.72 3.93
C CYS A 110 17.54 -10.46 3.39
N ILE A 111 17.52 -11.79 3.50
CA ILE A 111 16.35 -12.63 3.13
C ILE A 111 15.12 -12.18 3.93
N ASN A 112 15.27 -12.06 5.25
CA ASN A 112 14.18 -11.66 6.13
C ASN A 112 13.67 -10.26 5.79
N THR A 113 14.58 -9.30 5.55
CA THR A 113 14.21 -7.92 5.20
C THR A 113 13.42 -7.86 3.89
N LEU A 114 13.88 -8.53 2.83
CA LEU A 114 13.18 -8.55 1.55
C LEU A 114 11.83 -9.27 1.65
N THR A 115 11.79 -10.39 2.35
CA THR A 115 10.57 -11.16 2.58
C THR A 115 9.54 -10.35 3.37
N ASP A 116 9.96 -9.63 4.40
CA ASP A 116 9.08 -8.79 5.22
C ASP A 116 8.44 -7.68 4.41
N VAL A 117 9.20 -6.99 3.54
CA VAL A 117 8.67 -5.94 2.66
C VAL A 117 7.68 -6.53 1.65
N LEU A 118 8.02 -7.65 1.02
CA LEU A 118 7.18 -8.31 0.02
C LEU A 118 5.86 -8.80 0.64
N LEU A 119 5.92 -9.55 1.73
CA LEU A 119 4.73 -10.09 2.40
C LEU A 119 3.82 -9.00 2.96
N GLN A 120 4.41 -7.92 3.49
CA GLN A 120 3.63 -6.79 3.98
C GLN A 120 3.00 -5.97 2.84
N SER A 121 3.48 -6.10 1.59
CA SER A 121 3.00 -5.28 0.47
C SER A 121 2.16 -6.06 -0.56
N THR A 122 2.22 -7.40 -0.62
CA THR A 122 1.59 -8.18 -1.73
C THR A 122 0.56 -9.25 -1.34
N MET A 123 0.12 -9.35 -0.07
CA MET A 123 -0.90 -10.33 0.36
C MET A 123 -0.61 -11.80 0.00
N GLU A 124 0.65 -12.22 -0.17
CA GLU A 124 0.90 -13.65 -0.29
C GLU A 124 0.76 -14.27 1.10
N ASP A 125 -0.39 -14.92 1.31
CA ASP A 125 -0.68 -15.73 2.49
C ASP A 125 0.54 -16.58 2.87
N ARG A 126 0.86 -16.56 4.16
CA ARG A 126 1.78 -17.50 4.80
C ARG A 126 1.12 -18.88 4.78
N ILE A 127 1.34 -19.65 3.71
CA ILE A 127 0.97 -21.08 3.63
C ILE A 127 1.97 -21.91 4.43
#